data_AF-A0A9B0AJ67-F1
#
_entry.id   AF-A0A9B0AJ67-F1
#
_cell.length_a   1.000
_cell.length_b   1.000
_cell.length_c   1.000
_cell.angle_alpha   90.00
_cell.angle_beta   90.00
_cell.angle_gamma   90.00
#
_symmetry.space_group_name_H-M   'P 1'
#
loop_
_entity.id
_entity.type
_entity.pdbx_description
1 polymer ?
#
loop_
_entity_poly.entity_id
_entity_poly.type
_entity_poly.pdbx_seq_one_letter_code
_entity_poly.pdbx_strand_id
1 'polypeptide(L)'
;VDASQLRYTDTASVVSGVQMSTATGAAATAGTHTITASNGLASNYALSYVNGTLTVDKAALTVTANDGRKTYGDADPTLGYTVDASQLRYTDTASVVSGVQMSTATGAAATAGTHTITAANG
;
A
#
# COMPACT_ATOMS: atom_id res chain seq x y z
N VAL A 1 -21.89 21.12 -2.58
CA VAL A 1 -22.26 22.40 -3.23
C VAL A 1 -21.81 23.50 -2.30
N ASP A 2 -21.07 24.48 -2.77
CA ASP A 2 -20.71 25.65 -1.97
C ASP A 2 -21.92 26.58 -1.86
N ALA A 3 -22.43 26.74 -0.63
CA ALA A 3 -23.63 27.52 -0.37
C ALA A 3 -23.42 29.03 -0.59
N SER A 4 -22.18 29.52 -0.61
CA SER A 4 -21.86 30.93 -0.84
C SER A 4 -22.06 31.39 -2.30
N GLN A 5 -22.14 30.43 -3.22
CA GLN A 5 -22.37 30.67 -4.66
C GLN A 5 -23.87 30.71 -5.01
N LEU A 6 -24.75 30.30 -4.08
CA LEU A 6 -26.19 30.30 -4.27
C LEU A 6 -26.74 31.73 -4.13
N ARG A 7 -27.74 32.07 -4.95
CA ARG A 7 -28.37 33.39 -4.94
C ARG A 7 -29.80 33.34 -4.41
N TYR A 8 -30.20 34.45 -3.77
CA TYR A 8 -31.55 34.63 -3.23
C TYR A 8 -31.91 33.56 -2.18
N THR A 9 -33.06 32.93 -2.30
CA THR A 9 -33.55 31.86 -1.41
C THR A 9 -33.16 30.46 -1.90
N ASP A 10 -32.27 30.35 -2.91
CA ASP A 10 -31.83 29.06 -3.43
C ASP A 10 -31.05 28.29 -2.36
N THR A 11 -31.21 26.96 -2.36
CA THR A 11 -30.49 26.03 -1.50
C THR A 11 -29.79 24.98 -2.37
N ALA A 12 -28.90 24.17 -1.78
CA ALA A 12 -28.19 23.12 -2.51
C ALA A 12 -29.13 22.13 -3.26
N SER A 13 -30.42 22.09 -2.90
CA SER A 13 -31.46 21.33 -3.59
C SER A 13 -31.70 21.71 -5.05
N VAL A 14 -31.24 22.87 -5.51
CA VAL A 14 -31.29 23.23 -6.95
C VAL A 14 -30.32 22.41 -7.80
N VAL A 15 -29.35 21.75 -7.16
CA VAL A 15 -28.39 20.84 -7.81
C VAL A 15 -28.90 19.40 -7.64
N SER A 16 -29.07 18.70 -8.75
CA SER A 16 -29.56 17.30 -8.77
C SER A 16 -28.74 16.44 -9.73
N GLY A 17 -28.92 15.11 -9.68
CA GLY A 17 -28.32 14.19 -10.66
C GLY A 17 -26.81 13.97 -10.55
N VAL A 18 -26.13 14.54 -9.54
CA VAL A 18 -24.68 14.39 -9.35
C VAL A 18 -24.32 12.92 -9.19
N GLN A 19 -23.45 12.44 -10.08
CA GLN A 19 -22.85 11.11 -10.02
C GLN A 19 -21.44 11.21 -9.48
N MET A 20 -21.07 10.26 -8.62
CA MET A 20 -19.74 10.14 -8.05
C MET A 20 -19.07 8.89 -8.60
N SER A 21 -17.83 9.03 -9.07
CA SER A 21 -17.02 7.91 -9.56
C SER A 21 -15.63 7.95 -8.92
N THR A 22 -15.15 6.79 -8.48
CA THR A 22 -13.82 6.59 -7.90
C THR A 22 -13.39 5.13 -8.14
N ALA A 23 -12.09 4.84 -8.02
CA ALA A 23 -11.65 3.46 -7.82
C ALA A 23 -12.28 2.94 -6.51
N THR A 24 -12.97 1.80 -6.56
CA THR A 24 -13.72 1.25 -5.42
C THR A 24 -13.25 -0.15 -5.03
N GLY A 25 -13.43 -0.47 -3.74
CA GLY A 25 -13.35 -1.82 -3.20
C GLY A 25 -11.98 -2.24 -2.68
N ALA A 26 -11.95 -3.44 -2.10
CA ALA A 26 -10.74 -4.07 -1.56
C ALA A 26 -9.66 -4.38 -2.62
N ALA A 27 -9.96 -4.19 -3.90
CA ALA A 27 -9.05 -4.37 -5.03
C ALA A 27 -8.31 -3.08 -5.43
N ALA A 28 -8.63 -1.92 -4.82
CA ALA A 28 -7.92 -0.68 -5.12
C ALA A 28 -6.45 -0.81 -4.70
N THR A 29 -5.52 -0.57 -5.64
CA THR A 29 -4.09 -0.65 -5.38
C THR A 29 -3.62 0.53 -4.52
N ALA A 30 -2.54 0.33 -3.78
CA ALA A 30 -1.91 1.42 -3.02
C ALA A 30 -1.51 2.57 -3.95
N GLY A 31 -1.80 3.79 -3.52
CA GLY A 31 -1.59 5.01 -4.31
C GLY A 31 -2.78 5.96 -4.26
N THR A 32 -2.71 6.99 -5.09
CA THR A 32 -3.74 8.03 -5.20
C THR A 32 -4.68 7.76 -6.37
N HIS A 33 -5.97 7.81 -6.08
CA HIS A 33 -7.06 7.64 -7.04
C HIS A 33 -7.94 8.88 -7.07
N THR A 34 -8.37 9.29 -8.27
CA THR A 34 -9.21 10.49 -8.43
C THR A 34 -10.67 10.17 -8.13
N ILE A 35 -11.30 11.00 -7.30
CA ILE A 35 -12.75 11.01 -7.11
C ILE A 35 -13.32 12.08 -8.03
N THR A 36 -14.13 11.68 -9.00
CA THR A 36 -14.77 12.58 -9.94
C THR A 36 -16.25 12.73 -9.62
N ALA A 37 -16.73 13.96 -9.69
CA ALA A 37 -18.15 14.30 -9.68
C ALA A 37 -18.55 14.72 -11.09
N SER A 38 -19.68 14.25 -11.58
CA SER A 38 -20.16 14.55 -12.92
C SER A 38 -21.69 14.53 -12.99
N ASN A 39 -22.24 14.93 -14.14
CA ASN A 39 -23.67 14.82 -14.47
C ASN A 39 -24.63 15.57 -13.52
N GLY A 40 -24.12 16.50 -12.72
CA GLY A 40 -24.95 17.43 -11.98
C GLY A 40 -25.77 18.31 -12.94
N LEU A 41 -26.99 18.60 -12.54
CA LEU A 41 -27.94 19.46 -13.24
C LEU A 41 -28.36 20.59 -12.30
N ALA A 42 -28.31 21.82 -12.79
CA ALA A 42 -28.83 23.00 -12.12
C ALA A 42 -29.35 23.99 -13.17
N SER A 43 -30.66 24.30 -13.14
CA SER A 43 -31.30 25.09 -14.20
C SER A 43 -30.76 26.52 -14.34
N ASN A 44 -30.32 27.11 -13.22
CA ASN A 44 -29.88 28.52 -13.16
C ASN A 44 -28.36 28.67 -12.92
N TYR A 45 -27.60 27.57 -12.87
CA TYR A 45 -26.18 27.60 -12.50
C TYR A 45 -25.33 26.78 -13.47
N ALA A 46 -24.21 27.37 -13.90
CA ALA A 46 -23.13 26.60 -14.51
C ALA A 46 -22.38 25.82 -13.42
N LEU A 47 -22.35 24.50 -13.53
CA LEU A 47 -21.67 23.64 -12.56
C LEU A 47 -20.21 23.46 -12.93
N SER A 48 -19.33 23.73 -11.97
CA SER A 48 -17.92 23.37 -12.02
C SER A 48 -17.65 22.26 -11.02
N TYR A 49 -16.86 21.27 -11.42
CA TYR A 49 -16.53 20.11 -10.60
C TYR A 49 -15.07 20.17 -10.19
N VAL A 50 -14.83 20.13 -8.89
CA VAL A 50 -13.49 19.94 -8.34
C VAL A 50 -13.34 18.47 -7.98
N ASN A 51 -12.28 17.83 -8.49
CA ASN A 51 -12.02 16.43 -8.20
C ASN A 51 -11.48 16.27 -6.77
N GLY A 52 -11.92 15.22 -6.10
CA GLY A 52 -11.34 14.76 -4.84
C GLY A 52 -10.22 13.75 -5.06
N THR A 53 -9.53 13.37 -3.99
CA THR A 53 -8.48 12.36 -4.03
C THR A 53 -8.74 11.32 -2.95
N LEU A 54 -8.81 10.05 -3.34
CA LEU A 54 -8.75 8.89 -2.47
C LEU A 54 -7.29 8.44 -2.36
N THR A 55 -6.76 8.37 -1.14
CA THR A 55 -5.43 7.82 -0.87
C THR A 55 -5.58 6.42 -0.29
N VAL A 56 -4.96 5.43 -0.94
CA VAL A 56 -4.89 4.05 -0.45
C VAL A 56 -3.48 3.82 0.06
N ASP A 57 -3.34 3.69 1.39
CA ASP A 57 -2.06 3.43 2.03
C ASP A 57 -1.52 2.04 1.70
N LYS A 58 -0.19 1.90 1.73
CA LYS A 58 0.45 0.58 1.62
C LYS A 58 0.16 -0.23 2.87
N ALA A 59 -0.17 -1.51 2.70
CA ALA A 59 -0.23 -2.44 3.81
C ALA A 59 1.19 -2.69 4.37
N ALA A 60 1.29 -2.83 5.69
CA ALA A 60 2.53 -3.28 6.33
C ALA A 60 2.74 -4.77 6.06
N LEU A 61 3.97 -5.16 5.71
CA LEU A 61 4.36 -6.54 5.50
C LEU A 61 5.71 -6.81 6.16
N THR A 62 5.80 -7.90 6.91
CA THR A 62 6.97 -8.30 7.68
C THR A 62 7.65 -9.48 7.01
N VAL A 63 8.95 -9.32 6.75
CA VAL A 63 9.83 -10.38 6.24
C VAL A 63 10.83 -10.72 7.34
N THR A 64 10.88 -11.99 7.74
CA THR A 64 11.73 -12.48 8.83
C THR A 64 12.83 -13.35 8.25
N ALA A 65 14.09 -13.05 8.57
CA ALA A 65 15.20 -13.93 8.25
C ALA A 65 15.12 -15.20 9.10
N ASN A 66 15.31 -16.35 8.47
CA ASN A 66 15.31 -17.62 9.18
C ASN A 66 16.63 -17.81 9.91
N ASP A 67 16.59 -18.36 11.12
CA ASP A 67 17.79 -18.72 11.87
C ASP A 67 18.62 -19.76 11.11
N GLY A 68 19.92 -19.50 10.99
CA GLY A 68 20.91 -20.43 10.45
C GLY A 68 21.87 -20.90 11.55
N ARG A 69 22.31 -22.15 11.46
CA ARG A 69 23.34 -22.72 12.37
C ARG A 69 24.38 -23.48 11.55
N LYS A 70 25.64 -23.36 11.94
CA LYS A 70 26.75 -24.18 11.46
C LYS A 70 27.65 -24.58 12.62
N THR A 71 28.39 -25.68 12.45
CA THR A 71 29.51 -26.00 13.35
C THR A 71 30.74 -25.22 12.90
N TYR A 72 31.62 -24.86 13.83
CA TYR A 72 32.88 -24.21 13.47
C TYR A 72 33.69 -25.07 12.49
N GLY A 73 34.15 -24.47 11.39
CA GLY A 73 34.85 -25.16 10.32
C GLY A 73 33.96 -25.68 9.18
N ASP A 74 32.64 -25.76 9.38
CA ASP A 74 31.69 -26.13 8.32
C ASP A 74 31.36 -24.95 7.39
N ALA A 75 30.82 -25.29 6.22
CA ALA A 75 30.26 -24.33 5.29
C ALA A 75 29.11 -23.52 5.91
N ASP A 76 28.88 -22.32 5.38
CA ASP A 76 27.78 -21.45 5.81
C ASP A 76 26.42 -22.09 5.47
N PRO A 77 25.41 -21.98 6.36
CA PRO A 77 24.09 -22.52 6.10
C PRO A 77 23.39 -21.73 4.99
N THR A 78 22.50 -22.39 4.25
CA THR A 78 21.66 -21.69 3.28
C THR A 78 20.77 -20.67 3.99
N LEU A 79 20.89 -19.40 3.60
CA LEU A 79 20.05 -18.33 4.14
C LEU A 79 18.65 -18.42 3.54
N GLY A 80 17.63 -18.27 4.39
CA GLY A 80 16.23 -18.26 3.99
C GLY A 80 15.43 -17.20 4.73
N TYR A 81 14.20 -16.97 4.29
CA TYR A 81 13.27 -16.06 4.95
C TYR A 81 11.84 -16.59 4.94
N THR A 82 11.03 -16.00 5.79
CA THR A 82 9.59 -16.20 5.85
C THR A 82 8.87 -14.86 5.74
N VAL A 83 7.74 -14.87 5.05
CA VAL A 83 6.84 -13.70 4.92
C VAL A 83 5.62 -13.98 5.78
N ASP A 84 5.20 -13.02 6.59
CA ASP A 84 3.97 -13.15 7.37
C ASP A 84 2.74 -13.09 6.43
N ALA A 85 2.23 -14.26 6.09
CA ALA A 85 1.08 -14.39 5.19
C ALA A 85 -0.21 -13.78 5.76
N SER A 86 -0.31 -13.59 7.09
CA SER A 86 -1.47 -12.94 7.72
C SER A 86 -1.55 -11.44 7.43
N GLN A 87 -0.42 -10.85 7.00
CA GLN A 87 -0.30 -9.43 6.66
C GLN A 87 -0.55 -9.18 5.16
N LEU A 88 -0.57 -10.23 4.34
CA LEU A 88 -0.99 -10.13 2.94
C LEU A 88 -2.46 -9.73 2.87
N ARG A 89 -2.82 -8.99 1.83
CA ARG A 89 -4.17 -8.46 1.64
C ARG A 89 -4.71 -8.90 0.29
N TYR A 90 -6.03 -9.05 0.22
CA TYR A 90 -6.72 -9.42 -1.01
C TYR A 90 -6.16 -10.74 -1.61
N THR A 91 -5.83 -10.76 -2.90
CA THR A 91 -5.27 -11.91 -3.62
C THR A 91 -3.74 -11.98 -3.55
N ASP A 92 -3.09 -11.17 -2.71
CA ASP A 92 -1.63 -11.17 -2.59
C ASP A 92 -1.11 -12.48 -2.00
N THR A 93 0.03 -12.92 -2.51
CA THR A 93 0.79 -14.07 -2.01
C THR A 93 2.21 -13.62 -1.70
N ALA A 94 3.01 -14.45 -1.03
CA ALA A 94 4.42 -14.14 -0.74
C ALA A 94 5.25 -13.79 -2.00
N SER A 95 4.75 -14.11 -3.21
CA SER A 95 5.36 -13.72 -4.49
C SER A 95 5.40 -12.22 -4.75
N VAL A 96 4.65 -11.40 -4.01
CA VAL A 96 4.74 -9.93 -4.10
C VAL A 96 6.03 -9.40 -3.49
N VAL A 97 6.68 -10.19 -2.63
CA VAL A 97 7.97 -9.87 -2.03
C VAL A 97 9.08 -10.27 -2.99
N SER A 98 9.87 -9.30 -3.44
CA SER A 98 11.03 -9.51 -4.31
C SER A 98 12.20 -8.64 -3.86
N GLY A 99 13.43 -9.00 -4.28
CA GLY A 99 14.63 -8.21 -3.97
C GLY A 99 15.11 -8.30 -2.51
N VAL A 100 14.65 -9.27 -1.72
CA VAL A 100 15.14 -9.49 -0.36
C VAL A 100 16.61 -9.89 -0.41
N GLN A 101 17.49 -9.01 0.07
CA GLN A 101 18.91 -9.31 0.22
C GLN A 101 19.17 -9.82 1.64
N MET A 102 19.85 -10.95 1.73
CA MET A 102 20.27 -11.56 2.98
C MET A 102 21.77 -11.47 3.14
N SER A 103 22.22 -10.96 4.28
CA SER A 103 23.63 -10.92 4.63
C SER A 103 23.86 -11.47 6.03
N THR A 104 24.94 -12.24 6.17
CA THR A 104 25.49 -12.74 7.43
C THR A 104 26.99 -12.56 7.41
N ALA A 105 27.62 -12.53 8.59
CA ALA A 105 29.06 -12.67 8.67
C ALA A 105 29.45 -14.07 8.17
N THR A 106 30.15 -14.14 7.04
CA THR A 106 30.53 -15.39 6.36
C THR A 106 31.99 -15.78 6.62
N GLY A 107 32.29 -17.07 6.44
CA GLY A 107 33.66 -17.60 6.39
C GLY A 107 34.04 -18.58 7.49
N ALA A 108 35.04 -19.44 7.19
CA ALA A 108 35.61 -20.44 8.12
C ALA A 108 36.30 -19.82 9.35
N ALA A 109 36.56 -18.50 9.33
CA ALA A 109 37.10 -17.73 10.44
C ALA A 109 36.03 -17.09 11.35
N ALA A 110 34.73 -17.26 11.03
CA ALA A 110 33.66 -16.81 11.91
C ALA A 110 33.75 -17.56 13.24
N THR A 111 34.16 -16.86 14.29
CA THR A 111 34.30 -17.42 15.63
C THR A 111 32.95 -17.90 16.14
N ALA A 112 32.93 -18.93 17.00
CA ALA A 112 31.71 -19.40 17.64
C ALA A 112 31.00 -18.22 18.35
N GLY A 113 29.75 -17.96 17.97
CA GLY A 113 29.00 -16.79 18.42
C GLY A 113 27.72 -16.58 17.62
N THR A 114 26.83 -15.73 18.14
CA THR A 114 25.62 -15.32 17.43
C THR A 114 25.97 -14.26 16.40
N HIS A 115 25.67 -14.53 15.14
CA HIS A 115 25.81 -13.58 14.04
C HIS A 115 24.41 -13.13 13.60
N THR A 116 24.20 -11.83 13.45
CA THR A 116 22.91 -11.29 13.01
C THR A 116 22.70 -11.53 11.52
N ILE A 117 21.58 -12.15 11.17
CA ILE A 117 21.12 -12.27 9.78
C ILE A 117 20.23 -11.06 9.50
N THR A 118 20.65 -10.20 8.58
CA THR A 118 19.87 -9.00 8.23
C THR A 118 19.18 -9.23 6.90
N ALA A 119 17.85 -9.09 6.91
CA ALA A 119 17.04 -8.99 5.70
C ALA A 119 16.85 -7.51 5.36
N ALA A 120 17.21 -7.10 4.14
CA ALA A 120 16.97 -5.75 3.65
C ALA A 120 16.24 -5.79 2.31
N ASN A 121 15.40 -4.77 2.06
CA ASN A 121 14.85 -4.54 0.73
C ASN A 121 15.96 -3.97 -0.17
N GLY A 122 16.18 -4.61 -1.32
CA GLY A 122 17.13 -4.17 -2.35
C GLY A 122 16.67 -2.99 -3.18
#